data_AF-A0A7L2UNL9-F1
#
_entry.id   AF-A0A7L2UNL9-F1
#
_cell.length_a   1.000
_cell.length_b   1.000
_cell.length_c   1.000
_cell.angle_alpha   90.00
_cell.angle_beta   90.00
_cell.angle_gamma   90.00
#
_symmetry.space_group_name_H-M   'P 1'
#
loop_
_entity.id
_entity.type
_entity.pdbx_description
1 polymer ?
#
loop_
_entity_poly.entity_id
_entity_poly.type
_entity_poly.pdbx_seq_one_letter_code
_entity_poly.pdbx_strand_id
1 'polypeptide(L)'
;LSPSIIPTAFLGTATVFACFSLSALYARRRSFLYLGGFLLSGLTLMLLSSVVNAFVGSTWLFTANLYLGLMIMCGFVLFDTQLIIEKAESGDKDYIWHCVDLFLDFVNIFREILMILGMTE
;
A
#
# COMPACT_ATOMS: atom_id res chain seq x y z
N LEU A 1 14.89 -4.85 -19.67
CA LEU A 1 13.66 -4.16 -19.22
C LEU A 1 12.79 -3.88 -20.43
N SER A 2 11.72 -4.67 -20.59
CA SER A 2 10.70 -4.38 -21.60
C SER A 2 9.99 -3.07 -21.21
N PRO A 3 9.92 -2.05 -22.08
CA PRO A 3 9.29 -0.76 -21.73
C PRO A 3 7.79 -0.88 -21.41
N SER A 4 7.18 -2.03 -21.73
CA SER A 4 5.79 -2.40 -21.37
C SER A 4 5.56 -2.62 -19.87
N ILE A 5 6.60 -2.79 -19.04
CA ILE A 5 6.44 -3.06 -17.61
C ILE A 5 5.80 -1.88 -16.87
N ILE A 6 6.18 -0.65 -17.23
CA ILE A 6 5.68 0.57 -16.59
C ILE A 6 4.15 0.71 -16.75
N PRO A 7 3.58 0.68 -17.98
CA PRO A 7 2.13 0.77 -18.13
C PRO A 7 1.40 -0.43 -17.51
N THR A 8 1.96 -1.63 -17.56
CA THR A 8 1.37 -2.81 -16.89
C THR A 8 1.32 -2.64 -15.38
N ALA A 9 2.41 -2.18 -14.76
CA ALA A 9 2.47 -1.90 -13.33
C ALA A 9 1.46 -0.82 -12.93
N PHE A 10 1.32 0.23 -13.73
CA PHE A 10 0.36 1.30 -13.48
C PHE A 10 -1.08 0.82 -13.55
N LEU A 11 -1.44 0.05 -14.58
CA LEU A 11 -2.79 -0.53 -14.71
C LEU A 11 -3.10 -1.53 -13.60
N GLY A 12 -2.13 -2.35 -13.22
CA GLY A 12 -2.26 -3.25 -12.07
C GLY A 12 -2.51 -2.49 -10.77
N THR A 13 -1.71 -1.45 -10.52
CA THR A 13 -1.86 -0.56 -9.34
C THR A 13 -3.22 0.11 -9.32
N ALA A 14 -3.65 0.70 -10.44
CA ALA A 14 -4.94 1.37 -10.55
C ALA A 14 -6.10 0.41 -10.27
N THR A 15 -6.01 -0.82 -10.76
CA THR A 15 -7.01 -1.86 -10.52
C THR A 15 -7.06 -2.25 -9.03
N VAL A 16 -5.91 -2.55 -8.43
CA VAL A 16 -5.80 -2.89 -7.00
C VAL A 16 -6.32 -1.73 -6.14
N PHE A 17 -5.78 -0.53 -6.35
CA PHE A 17 -6.18 0.66 -5.59
C PHE A 17 -7.68 0.93 -5.69
N ALA A 18 -8.26 0.86 -6.90
CA ALA A 18 -9.70 1.06 -7.10
C ALA A 18 -10.53 -0.03 -6.39
N CYS A 19 -10.16 -1.30 -6.51
CA CYS A 19 -10.88 -2.40 -5.85
C CYS A 19 -10.87 -2.26 -4.33
N PHE A 20 -9.70 -2.00 -3.73
CA PHE A 20 -9.59 -1.85 -2.28
C PHE A 20 -10.25 -0.55 -1.78
N SER A 21 -10.08 0.57 -2.47
CA SER A 21 -10.75 1.83 -2.11
C SER A 21 -12.28 1.70 -2.17
N LEU A 22 -12.82 1.07 -3.22
CA LEU A 22 -14.27 0.80 -3.32
C LEU A 22 -14.73 -0.15 -2.21
N SER A 23 -13.95 -1.20 -1.92
CA SER A 23 -14.26 -2.11 -0.81
C SER A 23 -14.33 -1.37 0.53
N ALA A 24 -13.40 -0.45 0.79
CA ALA A 24 -13.45 0.42 1.95
C ALA A 24 -14.67 1.35 1.93
N LEU A 25 -14.99 2.00 0.81
CA LEU A 25 -16.14 2.91 0.70
C LEU A 25 -17.48 2.24 1.03
N TYR A 26 -17.66 0.97 0.62
CA TYR A 26 -18.90 0.22 0.86
C TYR A 26 -18.90 -0.59 2.17
N ALA A 27 -17.77 -0.66 2.88
CA ALA A 27 -17.69 -1.41 4.13
C ALA A 27 -18.42 -0.69 5.27
N ARG A 28 -18.75 -1.45 6.31
CA ARG A 28 -19.32 -0.88 7.54
C ARG A 28 -18.32 0.12 8.14
N ARG A 29 -18.82 1.29 8.51
CA ARG A 29 -18.04 2.38 9.12
C ARG A 29 -17.13 1.87 10.25
N ARG A 30 -15.88 2.32 10.25
CA ARG A 30 -14.81 1.99 11.22
C ARG A 30 -14.32 0.54 11.21
N SER A 31 -14.84 -0.33 10.34
CA SER A 31 -14.42 -1.75 10.32
C SER A 31 -12.93 -1.93 10.04
N PHE A 32 -12.37 -1.21 9.06
CA PHE A 32 -10.94 -1.30 8.74
C PHE A 32 -10.05 -0.46 9.65
N LEU A 33 -10.58 0.46 10.46
CA LEU A 33 -9.78 1.23 11.42
C LEU A 33 -9.15 0.35 12.51
N TYR A 34 -9.79 -0.77 12.84
CA TYR A 34 -9.21 -1.78 13.74
C TYR A 34 -7.96 -2.45 13.18
N LEU A 35 -7.75 -2.39 11.87
CA LEU A 35 -6.57 -2.95 11.21
C LEU A 35 -5.31 -2.08 11.42
N GLY A 36 -5.46 -0.81 11.82
CA GLY A 36 -4.34 0.14 11.91
C GLY A 36 -3.19 -0.34 12.79
N GLY A 37 -3.48 -0.94 13.95
CA GLY A 37 -2.44 -1.49 14.83
C GLY A 37 -1.67 -2.63 14.17
N PHE A 38 -2.37 -3.52 13.46
CA PHE A 38 -1.73 -4.63 12.72
C PHE A 38 -0.88 -4.10 11.56
N LEU A 39 -1.41 -3.18 10.75
CA LEU A 39 -0.71 -2.61 9.60
C LEU A 39 0.55 -1.84 10.01
N LEU A 40 0.47 -0.99 11.04
CA LEU A 40 1.64 -0.26 11.57
C LEU A 40 2.70 -1.21 12.14
N SER A 41 2.28 -2.28 12.83
CA SER A 41 3.23 -3.28 13.32
C SER A 41 3.93 -4.02 12.17
N GLY A 42 3.18 -4.40 11.13
CA GLY A 42 3.72 -5.02 9.92
C GLY A 42 4.71 -4.11 9.19
N LEU A 43 4.35 -2.84 9.00
CA LEU A 43 5.21 -1.84 8.40
C LEU A 43 6.52 -1.67 9.18
N THR A 44 6.45 -1.65 10.51
CA THR A 44 7.63 -1.55 11.37
C THR A 44 8.55 -2.76 11.23
N LEU A 45 7.97 -3.97 11.22
CA LEU A 45 8.73 -5.22 11.02
C LEU A 45 9.41 -5.26 9.65
N MET A 46 8.73 -4.79 8.61
CA MET A 46 9.29 -4.67 7.27
C MET A 46 10.46 -3.67 7.20
N LEU A 47 10.33 -2.55 7.90
CA LEU A 47 11.38 -1.54 8.00
C LEU A 47 12.64 -2.15 8.65
N LEU A 48 12.46 -2.87 9.77
CA LEU A 48 13.54 -3.59 10.42
C LEU A 48 14.14 -4.69 9.53
N SER A 49 13.30 -5.46 8.85
CA SER A 49 13.73 -6.50 7.89
C SER A 49 14.57 -5.90 6.76
N SER A 50 14.17 -4.74 6.24
CA SER A 50 14.90 -4.03 5.19
C SER A 50 16.27 -3.55 5.67
N VAL A 51 16.36 -3.04 6.91
CA VAL A 51 17.63 -2.63 7.54
C VAL A 51 18.55 -3.85 7.71
N VAL A 52 18.04 -4.96 8.23
CA VAL A 52 18.82 -6.21 8.38
C VAL A 52 19.30 -6.70 7.01
N ASN A 53 18.43 -6.69 6.00
CA ASN A 53 18.77 -7.15 4.67
C ASN A 53 19.81 -6.26 3.97
N ALA A 54 19.92 -4.98 4.33
CA ALA A 54 20.97 -4.10 3.82
C ALA A 54 22.38 -4.56 4.24
N PHE A 55 22.53 -5.25 5.38
CA PHE A 55 23.81 -5.83 5.82
C PHE A 55 24.02 -7.27 5.35
N VAL A 56 22.94 -8.06 5.28
CA VAL A 56 23.02 -9.49 4.92
C VAL A 56 23.05 -9.70 3.40
N GLY A 57 22.33 -8.88 2.63
CA GLY A 57 22.25 -8.99 1.17
C GLY A 57 21.48 -10.22 0.68
N SER A 58 20.47 -10.70 1.41
CA SER A 58 19.70 -11.90 1.04
C SER A 58 18.61 -11.58 0.01
N THR A 59 18.69 -12.23 -1.16
CA THR A 59 17.65 -12.14 -2.19
C THR A 59 16.31 -12.68 -1.70
N TRP A 60 16.30 -13.73 -0.87
CA TRP A 60 15.06 -14.31 -0.37
C TRP A 60 14.33 -13.34 0.57
N LEU A 61 15.05 -12.69 1.49
CA LEU A 61 14.46 -11.67 2.38
C LEU A 61 13.97 -10.46 1.59
N PHE A 62 14.71 -10.05 0.56
CA PHE A 62 14.29 -8.97 -0.33
C PHE A 62 12.96 -9.28 -1.01
N THR A 63 12.86 -10.43 -1.67
CA THR A 63 11.63 -10.86 -2.37
C THR A 63 10.46 -11.03 -1.40
N ALA A 64 10.67 -11.64 -0.23
CA ALA A 64 9.65 -11.80 0.79
C ALA A 64 9.13 -10.45 1.28
N ASN A 65 10.03 -9.50 1.57
CA ASN A 65 9.67 -8.14 1.97
C ASN A 65 8.87 -7.43 0.88
N LEU A 66 9.15 -7.71 -0.39
CA LEU A 66 8.48 -7.07 -1.51
C LEU A 66 7.02 -7.51 -1.67
N TYR A 67 6.74 -8.82 -1.57
CA TYR A 67 5.37 -9.33 -1.59
C TYR A 67 4.58 -9.00 -0.32
N LEU A 68 5.22 -9.07 0.85
CA LEU A 68 4.57 -8.68 2.11
C LEU A 68 4.26 -7.18 2.14
N GLY A 69 5.12 -6.36 1.55
CA GLY A 69 4.90 -4.93 1.36
C GLY A 69 3.65 -4.66 0.57
N LEU A 70 3.51 -5.32 -0.58
CA LEU A 70 2.32 -5.19 -1.41
C LEU A 70 1.05 -5.53 -0.66
N MET A 71 1.07 -6.62 0.13
CA MET A 71 -0.08 -7.00 0.94
C MET A 71 -0.41 -5.95 2.02
N ILE A 72 0.60 -5.40 2.69
CA ILE A 72 0.42 -4.38 3.74
C ILE A 72 -0.05 -3.06 3.14
N MET A 73 0.51 -2.62 2.00
CA MET A 73 0.08 -1.40 1.31
C MET A 73 -1.38 -1.49 0.82
N CYS A 74 -1.81 -2.66 0.33
CA CYS A 74 -3.24 -2.88 0.04
C CYS A 74 -4.12 -2.73 1.30
N GLY A 75 -3.60 -3.15 2.45
CA GLY A 75 -4.24 -2.93 3.75
C GLY A 75 -4.30 -1.45 4.16
N PHE A 76 -3.24 -0.69 3.91
CA PHE A 76 -3.22 0.76 4.16
C PHE A 76 -4.26 1.49 3.32
N VAL A 77 -4.43 1.15 2.03
CA VAL A 77 -5.51 1.73 1.20
C VAL A 77 -6.89 1.55 1.85
N LEU A 78 -7.18 0.38 2.44
CA LEU A 78 -8.44 0.15 3.16
C LEU A 78 -8.57 1.04 4.40
N PHE A 79 -7.49 1.09 5.18
CA PHE A 79 -7.42 1.83 6.43
C PHE A 79 -7.55 3.34 6.17
N ASP A 80 -6.75 3.89 5.27
CA ASP A 80 -6.69 5.33 4.98
C ASP A 80 -7.96 5.82 4.29
N THR A 81 -8.55 5.02 3.38
CA THR A 81 -9.87 5.35 2.82
C THR A 81 -10.93 5.43 3.93
N GLN A 82 -10.99 4.48 4.86
CA GLN A 82 -11.93 4.53 5.99
C GLN A 82 -11.61 5.67 6.96
N LEU A 83 -10.34 5.99 7.17
CA LEU A 83 -9.90 7.08 8.04
C LEU A 83 -10.32 8.44 7.47
N ILE A 84 -10.18 8.63 6.16
CA ILE A 84 -10.62 9.83 5.44
C ILE A 84 -12.13 9.99 5.56
N ILE A 85 -12.92 8.93 5.37
CA ILE A 85 -14.38 8.97 5.54
C ILE A 85 -14.74 9.39 6.97
N GLU A 86 -14.08 8.81 7.98
CA GLU A 86 -14.32 9.14 9.38
C GLU A 86 -13.94 10.58 9.72
N LYS A 87 -12.80 11.08 9.23
CA LYS A 87 -12.35 12.48 9.38
C LYS A 87 -13.37 13.43 8.73
N ALA A 88 -13.77 13.15 7.50
CA ALA A 88 -14.72 13.96 6.74
C ALA A 88 -16.09 14.06 7.43
N GLU A 89 -16.62 12.94 7.93
CA GLU A 89 -17.86 12.93 8.72
C GLU A 89 -17.73 13.64 10.06
N SER A 90 -16.52 13.69 10.63
CA SER A 90 -16.21 14.45 11.85
C SER A 90 -16.03 15.96 11.60
N GLY A 91 -16.19 16.41 10.35
CA GLY A 91 -16.12 17.82 9.95
C GLY A 91 -14.77 18.28 9.41
N ASP A 92 -13.80 17.37 9.27
CA ASP A 92 -12.52 17.67 8.63
C ASP A 92 -12.72 17.87 7.11
N LYS A 93 -12.26 19.01 6.59
CA LYS A 93 -12.41 19.38 5.18
C LYS A 93 -11.06 19.50 4.48
N ASP A 94 -9.99 18.96 5.05
CA ASP A 94 -8.67 19.00 4.45
C ASP A 94 -8.50 17.94 3.34
N TYR A 95 -9.24 18.14 2.25
CA TYR A 95 -9.21 17.25 1.09
C TYR A 95 -7.83 17.22 0.40
N ILE A 96 -6.97 18.22 0.63
CA ILE A 96 -5.62 18.24 0.07
C ILE A 96 -4.80 17.14 0.74
N TRP A 97 -4.77 17.10 2.07
CA TRP A 97 -4.05 16.06 2.80
C TRP A 97 -4.66 14.67 2.60
N HIS A 98 -5.99 14.55 2.54
CA HIS A 98 -6.65 13.28 2.24
C HIS A 98 -6.23 12.72 0.86
N CYS A 99 -6.08 13.58 -0.14
CA CYS A 99 -5.59 13.17 -1.46
C CYS A 99 -4.11 12.77 -1.42
N VAL A 100 -3.28 13.46 -0.63
CA VAL A 100 -1.86 13.14 -0.48
C VAL A 100 -1.66 11.77 0.18
N ASP A 101 -2.42 11.47 1.25
CA ASP A 101 -2.38 10.17 1.93
C ASP A 101 -2.64 9.03 0.94
N LEU A 102 -3.75 9.09 0.21
CA LEU A 102 -4.10 8.09 -0.81
C LEU A 102 -3.12 8.03 -1.98
N PHE A 103 -2.52 9.17 -2.37
CA PHE A 103 -1.50 9.20 -3.42
C PHE A 103 -0.23 8.46 -2.99
N LEU A 104 0.18 8.59 -1.73
CA LEU A 104 1.35 7.88 -1.21
C LEU A 104 1.12 6.36 -1.22
N ASP A 105 -0.06 5.91 -0.83
CA ASP A 105 -0.43 4.48 -0.93
C ASP A 105 -0.36 3.98 -2.38
N PHE A 106 -0.91 4.76 -3.32
CA PHE A 106 -0.87 4.43 -4.73
C PHE A 106 0.57 4.29 -5.26
N VAL A 107 1.43 5.25 -4.94
CA VAL A 107 2.84 5.25 -5.36
C VAL A 107 3.61 4.07 -4.74
N ASN A 108 3.32 3.71 -3.50
CA ASN A 108 3.94 2.56 -2.84
C ASN A 108 3.56 1.24 -3.52
N ILE A 109 2.27 1.02 -3.77
CA ILE A 109 1.80 -0.16 -4.52
C ILE A 109 2.41 -0.20 -5.92
N PHE A 110 2.45 0.95 -6.61
CA PHE A 110 3.06 1.04 -7.93
C PHE A 110 4.53 0.64 -7.93
N ARG A 111 5.30 1.16 -6.97
CA ARG A 111 6.71 0.81 -6.81
C ARG A 111 6.89 -0.68 -6.57
N GLU A 112 6.08 -1.28 -5.71
CA GLU A 112 6.17 -2.71 -5.40
C GLU A 112 5.83 -3.58 -6.60
N ILE A 113 4.70 -3.32 -7.27
CA ILE A 113 4.32 -4.05 -8.50
C ILE A 113 5.38 -3.90 -9.59
N LEU A 114 5.93 -2.68 -9.76
CA LEU A 114 7.01 -2.42 -10.72
C LEU A 114 8.25 -3.27 -10.41
N MET A 115 8.64 -3.36 -9.14
CA MET A 115 9.78 -4.19 -8.74
C MET A 115 9.49 -5.68 -8.92
N ILE A 116 8.28 -6.18 -8.60
CA ILE A 116 7.89 -7.59 -8.84
C ILE A 116 8.03 -7.93 -10.32
N LEU A 117 7.44 -7.11 -11.19
CA LEU A 117 7.49 -7.32 -12.64
C LEU A 117 8.92 -7.24 -13.16
N GLY A 118 9.71 -6.27 -12.67
CA GLY A 118 11.10 -6.11 -13.05
C GLY A 118 12.03 -7.24 -12.59
N MET A 119 11.65 -8.03 -11.59
CA MET A 119 12.39 -9.23 -11.15
C MET A 119 11.98 -10.50 -11.90
N THR A 120 10.79 -10.51 -12.50
CA THR A 120 10.21 -11.70 -13.16
C THR A 120 10.56 -11.76 -14.65
N GLU A 121 10.85 -10.60 -15.26
CA GLU A 121 11.28 -10.40 -16.64
C GLU A 121 12.81 -10.39 -16.78
#